data_AF-A0A7H4NVW3-F1
#
_entry.id   AF-A0A7H4NVW3-F1
#
_cell.length_a   1.000
_cell.length_b   1.000
_cell.length_c   1.000
_cell.angle_alpha   90.00
_cell.angle_beta   90.00
_cell.angle_gamma   90.00
#
_symmetry.space_group_name_H-M   'P 1'
#
loop_
_entity.id
_entity.type
_entity.pdbx_description
1 polymer ?
#
loop_
_entity_poly.entity_id
_entity_poly.type
_entity_poly.pdbx_seq_one_letter_code
_entity_poly.pdbx_strand_id
1 'polypeptide(L)' 'MACSVRNGAGKTTTFYMVVGIVPRDAGNIIIDDEDISLLPLHARARRGIGYLPQEASIFPPAERLR' A
#
# COMPACT_ATOMS: atom_id res chain seq x y z
N MET A 1 6.25 8.16 -5.22
CA MET A 1 7.60 7.55 -5.25
C MET A 1 7.61 6.43 -6.26
N ALA A 2 8.42 6.52 -7.32
CA ALA A 2 8.54 5.46 -8.32
C ALA A 2 9.81 4.64 -8.05
N CYS A 3 9.65 3.39 -7.65
CA CYS A 3 10.77 2.48 -7.47
C CYS A 3 10.95 1.68 -8.76
N SER A 4 12.03 1.89 -9.52
CA SER A 4 12.36 1.13 -10.74
C SER A 4 13.43 0.08 -10.44
N VAL A 5 13.01 -1.18 -10.29
CA VAL A 5 13.84 -2.37 -10.00
C VAL A 5 13.15 -3.50 -10.79
N ARG A 6 13.85 -4.55 -11.19
CA ARG A 6 13.25 -5.63 -12.00
C ARG A 6 12.02 -6.25 -11.31
N ASN A 7 11.04 -6.62 -12.12
CA ASN A 7 9.89 -7.42 -11.66
C ASN A 7 10.42 -8.67 -10.94
N GLY A 8 9.95 -8.90 -9.70
CA GLY A 8 10.44 -9.99 -8.85
C GLY A 8 11.46 -9.59 -7.78
N ALA A 9 11.97 -8.35 -7.76
CA ALA A 9 12.86 -7.86 -6.70
C ALA A 9 12.14 -7.52 -5.37
N GLY A 10 10.88 -7.92 -5.20
CA GLY A 10 10.13 -7.69 -3.95
C GLY A 10 9.38 -6.36 -3.85
N LYS A 11 9.29 -5.55 -4.91
CA LYS A 11 8.57 -4.26 -4.89
C LYS A 11 7.18 -4.34 -4.32
N THR A 12 6.37 -5.24 -4.85
CA THR A 12 4.97 -5.38 -4.48
C THR A 12 4.87 -5.76 -3.01
N THR A 13 5.72 -6.68 -2.54
CA THR A 13 5.82 -7.05 -1.13
C THR A 13 6.22 -5.87 -0.25
N THR A 14 7.19 -5.05 -0.67
CA THR A 14 7.56 -3.81 0.04
C THR A 14 6.38 -2.84 0.13
N PHE A 15 5.66 -2.60 -0.97
CA PHE A 15 4.48 -1.75 -0.95
C PHE A 15 3.39 -2.31 -0.03
N TYR A 16 3.16 -3.63 -0.04
CA TYR A 16 2.21 -4.26 0.88
C TYR A 16 2.61 -4.11 2.34
N MET A 17 3.90 -4.17 2.69
CA MET A 17 4.36 -3.90 4.06
C MET A 17 4.17 -2.44 4.46
N VAL A 18 4.43 -1.49 3.55
CA VAL A 18 4.23 -0.04 3.80
C VAL A 18 2.77 0.28 4.04
N VAL A 19 1.87 -0.31 3.25
CA VAL A 19 0.42 -0.09 3.34
C VAL A 19 -0.20 -0.86 4.52
N GLY A 20 0.46 -1.93 4.98
CA GLY A 20 -0.01 -2.77 6.09
C GLY A 20 -0.92 -3.91 5.65
N ILE A 21 -0.79 -4.39 4.41
CA ILE A 21 -1.49 -5.57 3.86
C ILE A 21 -0.77 -6.86 4.29
N VAL A 22 0.56 -6.84 4.30
CA VAL A 22 1.41 -7.97 4.71
C VAL A 22 2.17 -7.58 5.98
N PRO A 23 2.23 -8.45 7.01
CA PRO A 23 3.03 -8.18 8.20
C PRO A 23 4.52 -8.09 7.83
N ARG A 24 5.24 -7.13 8.41
CA ARG A 24 6.69 -7.07 8.27
C ARG A 24 7.36 -8.08 9.21
N ASP A 25 8.46 -8.68 8.76
CA ASP A 25 9.30 -9.50 9.63
C ASP A 25 10.25 -8.63 10.50
N ALA A 26 10.72 -7.49 9.96
CA ALA A 26 11.64 -6.56 10.63
C ALA A 26 11.57 -5.14 10.01
N GLY A 27 12.23 -4.16 10.64
CA GLY A 27 12.33 -2.77 10.16
C GLY A 27 11.25 -1.83 10.71
N ASN A 28 11.35 -0.53 10.40
CA ASN A 28 10.37 0.47 10.82
C ASN A 28 9.89 1.28 9.61
N ILE A 29 8.63 1.70 9.65
CA ILE A 29 7.99 2.55 8.64
C ILE A 29 7.65 3.85 9.34
N ILE A 30 8.30 4.93 8.93
CA ILE A 30 8.18 6.26 9.53
C ILE A 30 7.63 7.22 8.49
N ILE A 31 6.62 7.99 8.87
CA ILE A 31 6.06 9.10 8.06
C ILE A 31 5.99 10.32 8.97
N ASP A 32 6.54 11.45 8.51
CA ASP A 32 6.55 12.72 9.24
C ASP A 32 7.05 12.55 10.70
N ASP A 33 8.17 11.83 10.86
CA ASP A 33 8.79 11.45 12.15
C ASP A 33 7.95 10.56 13.07
N GLU A 34 6.79 10.07 12.62
CA GLU A 34 5.97 9.13 13.38
C GLU A 34 6.14 7.68 12.90
N ASP A 35 6.45 6.78 13.84
CA ASP A 35 6.49 5.35 13.56
C ASP A 35 5.08 4.77 13.39
N ILE A 36 4.74 4.43 12.16
CA ILE A 36 3.45 3.83 11.79
C ILE A 36 3.53 2.31 11.64
N SER A 37 4.66 1.69 11.99
CA SER A 37 4.92 0.25 11.82
C SER A 37 3.89 -0.66 12.47
N LEU A 38 3.32 -0.22 13.59
CA LEU A 38 2.33 -0.98 14.36
C LEU A 38 0.89 -0.57 14.04
N LEU A 39 0.70 0.47 13.22
CA LEU A 39 -0.63 0.94 12.88
C LEU A 39 -1.31 -0.02 11.89
N PRO A 40 -2.61 -0.31 12.07
CA PRO A 40 -3.38 -1.07 11.10
C PRO A 40 -3.63 -0.26 9.81
N LEU A 41 -3.93 -0.96 8.70
CA LEU A 41 -4.11 -0.37 7.37
C LEU A 41 -5.06 0.84 7.35
N HIS A 42 -6.20 0.77 8.04
CA HIS A 42 -7.17 1.87 8.07
C HIS A 42 -6.63 3.13 8.80
N ALA A 43 -5.75 2.96 9.79
CA ALA A 43 -5.12 4.07 10.49
C ALA A 43 -4.03 4.71 9.62
N ARG A 44 -3.30 3.90 8.86
CA ARG A 44 -2.32 4.36 7.85
C ARG A 44 -2.99 5.14 6.71
N ALA A 45 -4.14 4.68 6.23
CA ALA A 45 -4.90 5.38 5.20
C ALA A 45 -5.36 6.77 5.66
N ARG A 46 -5.81 6.90 6.92
CA ARG A 46 -6.19 8.19 7.52
C ARG A 46 -5.02 9.17 7.67
N ARG A 47 -3.79 8.67 7.68
CA ARG A 47 -2.55 9.45 7.71
C ARG A 47 -2.09 9.91 6.33
N GLY A 48 -2.85 9.61 5.27
CA GLY A 48 -2.54 10.00 3.90
C GLY A 48 -1.85 8.93 3.05
N ILE A 49 -1.71 7.69 3.55
CA ILE A 49 -1.19 6.58 2.73
C ILE A 49 -2.29 6.07 1.80
N GLY A 50 -2.16 6.37 0.50
CA GLY A 50 -2.93 5.73 -0.56
C GLY A 50 -2.12 4.65 -1.27
N TYR A 51 -2.74 3.50 -1.56
CA TYR A 51 -2.15 2.45 -2.39
C TYR A 51 -2.94 2.29 -3.68
N LEU A 52 -2.27 2.47 -4.81
CA LEU A 52 -2.80 2.13 -6.13
C LEU A 52 -2.11 0.84 -6.60
N PRO A 53 -2.83 -0.28 -6.68
CA PRO A 53 -2.25 -1.52 -7.21
C PRO A 53 -1.84 -1.34 -8.68
N GLN A 54 -0.75 -1.99 -9.06
CA GLN A 54 -0.23 -1.95 -10.43
C GLN A 54 -1.17 -2.66 -11.43
N GLU A 55 -1.92 -3.65 -10.96
CA GLU A 55 -3.04 -4.23 -11.67
C GLU A 55 -4.31 -3.45 -11.33
N ALA A 56 -5.05 -3.05 -12.35
CA ALA A 56 -6.14 -2.11 -12.17
C ALA A 56 -7.34 -2.81 -11.49
N SER A 57 -7.67 -2.42 -10.26
CA SER A 57 -9.02 -2.60 -9.71
C SER A 57 -9.96 -1.60 -10.39
N ILE A 58 -10.14 -1.76 -11.71
CA ILE A 58 -11.22 -1.08 -12.41
C ILE A 58 -12.49 -1.73 -11.89
N PHE A 59 -13.14 -1.07 -10.93
CA PHE A 59 -14.55 -1.33 -10.70
C PHE A 59 -15.25 -1.05 -12.04
N PRO A 60 -15.91 -2.05 -12.65
CA PRO A 60 -16.77 -1.78 -13.79
C PRO A 60 -17.72 -0.65 -13.35
N PRO A 61 -17.89 0.43 -14.14
CA PRO A 61 -18.87 1.44 -13.82
C PRO A 61 -20.20 0.72 -13.58
N ALA A 62 -20.89 1.07 -12.49
CA ALA A 62 -22.18 0.49 -12.15
C ALA A 62 -23.12 0.69 -13.36
N GLU A 63 -23.29 -0.36 -14.15
CA GLU A 63 -24.21 -0.37 -15.27
C GLU A 63 -25.60 -0.17 -14.65
N ARG A 64 -26.11 1.04 -14.85
CA ARG A 64 -27.44 1.43 -14.42
C ARG A 64 -28.40 0.53 -15.18
N LEU A 65 -28.93 -0.50 -14.52
CA LEU A 65 -30.07 -1.28 -14.99
C LEU A 65 -31.16 -0.33 -15.49
N ARG A 66 -31.25 -0.19 -16.81
CA ARG A 66 -32.38 0.33 -17.58
C ARG A 66 -32.39 -0.32 -18.94
#